data_AF-A0AAN6LNQ7-F1
#
_entry.id   AF-A0AAN6LNQ7-F1
#
_cell.length_a   1.000
_cell.length_b   1.000
_cell.length_c   1.000
_cell.angle_alpha   90.00
_cell.angle_beta   90.00
_cell.angle_gamma   90.00
#
_symmetry.space_group_name_H-M   'P 1'
#
loop_
_entity.id
_entity.type
_entity.pdbx_description
1 polymer ?
#
loop_
_entity_poly.entity_id
_entity_poly.type
_entity_poly.pdbx_seq_one_letter_code
_entity_poly.pdbx_strand_id
1 'polypeptide(L)'
;MLGIYKPSPLSRHVERLSQLQLADAMVLHGMILQLKGQFQEAGDLYHEALVRIGKSNTYRDQTYPNPFNLAKVPQAWEMYVALKCEMGDIPAALDVLWHYALKLEHPAAFRLLATLAKQHKNLPLADYEHYLIRAAMAADPIACCLLGQFYVEGHIENVKNANGSPNSYFRPPPKSPEERFWRKYPHNELLDKAIDWYEIAINCGYKWAALPMAWIFREQGDLSEGMKYLDIAEKVEQCAHEAQQFRKVFDNWELEVPFNEYIVNKRPF
;
A
#
# COMPACT_ATOMS: atom_id res chain seq x y z
N MET A 1 -1.60 -23.49 27.27
CA MET A 1 -1.37 -22.93 28.62
C MET A 1 -1.14 -21.43 28.45
N LEU A 2 -2.18 -20.62 28.65
CA LEU A 2 -2.08 -19.15 28.63
C LEU A 2 -1.59 -18.70 30.00
N GLY A 3 -0.37 -18.17 30.06
CA GLY A 3 0.19 -17.59 31.29
C GLY A 3 -0.66 -16.41 31.74
N ILE A 4 -0.95 -16.36 33.05
CA ILE A 4 -1.71 -15.28 33.68
C ILE A 4 -0.94 -13.96 33.47
N TYR A 5 -1.39 -13.16 32.50
CA TYR A 5 -0.81 -11.86 32.21
C TYR A 5 -1.11 -10.90 33.37
N LYS A 6 -0.07 -10.49 34.10
CA LYS A 6 -0.18 -9.38 35.06
C LYS A 6 0.00 -8.06 34.31
N PRO A 7 -1.00 -7.16 34.31
CA PRO A 7 -0.89 -5.87 33.64
C PRO A 7 0.25 -5.06 34.26
N SER A 8 1.14 -4.58 33.40
CA SER A 8 2.28 -3.76 33.80
C SER A 8 1.80 -2.43 34.39
N PRO A 9 2.62 -1.75 35.21
CA PRO A 9 2.29 -0.42 35.70
C PRO A 9 1.98 0.57 34.56
N LEU A 10 2.68 0.43 33.43
CA LEU A 10 2.46 1.26 32.24
C LEU A 10 1.10 0.97 31.60
N SER A 11 0.71 -0.30 31.44
CA SER A 11 -0.58 -0.64 30.82
C SER A 11 -1.76 -0.12 31.65
N ARG A 12 -1.66 -0.18 32.99
CA ARG A 12 -2.69 0.41 33.89
C ARG A 12 -2.72 1.93 33.83
N HIS A 13 -1.57 2.57 33.60
CA HIS A 13 -1.52 4.02 33.44
C HIS A 13 -2.19 4.45 32.13
N VAL A 14 -1.90 3.77 31.02
CA VAL A 14 -2.55 4.00 29.72
C VAL A 14 -4.06 3.77 29.80
N GLU A 15 -4.49 2.69 30.45
CA GLU A 15 -5.91 2.42 30.68
C GLU A 15 -6.62 3.56 31.43
N ARG A 16 -6.03 4.08 32.52
CA ARG A 16 -6.59 5.23 33.23
C ARG A 16 -6.63 6.49 32.36
N LEU A 17 -5.60 6.75 31.57
CA LEU A 17 -5.59 7.91 30.66
C LEU A 17 -6.65 7.77 29.55
N SER A 18 -6.93 6.54 29.11
CA SER A 18 -8.03 6.28 28.15
C SER A 18 -9.41 6.59 28.77
N GLN A 19 -9.58 6.33 30.07
CA GLN A 19 -10.81 6.69 30.80
C GLN A 19 -11.00 8.21 30.93
N LEU A 20 -9.90 8.98 30.86
CA LEU A 20 -9.94 10.44 30.76
C LEU A 20 -10.30 10.94 29.35
N GLN A 21 -10.65 10.02 28.42
CA GLN A 21 -11.13 10.32 27.07
C GLN A 21 -10.12 11.09 26.20
N LEU A 22 -8.83 10.88 26.45
CA LEU A 22 -7.74 11.38 25.60
C LEU A 22 -7.56 10.43 24.40
N ALA A 23 -7.76 10.92 23.19
CA ALA A 23 -7.80 10.10 21.98
C ALA A 23 -6.55 9.21 21.80
N ASP A 24 -5.35 9.75 21.97
CA ASP A 24 -4.11 8.97 21.82
C ASP A 24 -3.98 7.87 22.89
N ALA A 25 -4.42 8.14 24.11
CA ALA A 25 -4.42 7.14 25.18
C ALA A 25 -5.43 6.02 24.91
N MET A 26 -6.55 6.35 24.27
CA MET A 26 -7.54 5.36 23.83
C MET A 26 -7.01 4.50 22.70
N VAL A 27 -6.27 5.09 21.75
CA VAL A 27 -5.58 4.32 20.69
C VAL A 27 -4.54 3.40 21.30
N LEU A 28 -3.66 3.90 22.18
CA LEU A 28 -2.66 3.06 22.85
C LEU A 28 -3.30 1.94 23.68
N HIS A 29 -4.42 2.22 24.36
CA HIS A 29 -5.15 1.20 25.09
C HIS A 29 -5.76 0.15 24.16
N GLY A 30 -6.40 0.58 23.06
CA GLY A 30 -6.91 -0.32 22.02
C GLY A 30 -5.83 -1.24 21.46
N MET A 31 -4.62 -0.72 21.21
CA MET A 31 -3.48 -1.55 20.75
C MET A 31 -3.11 -2.64 21.77
N ILE A 32 -3.11 -2.30 23.06
CA ILE A 32 -2.86 -3.27 24.13
C ILE A 32 -3.96 -4.35 24.16
N LEU A 33 -5.22 -3.97 23.95
CA LEU A 33 -6.34 -4.91 23.90
C LEU A 33 -6.26 -5.82 22.67
N GLN A 34 -5.90 -5.26 21.50
CA GLN A 34 -5.70 -6.03 20.27
C GLN A 34 -4.58 -7.07 20.43
N LEU A 35 -3.45 -6.69 21.04
CA LEU A 35 -2.36 -7.63 21.36
C LEU A 35 -2.79 -8.75 22.34
N LYS A 36 -3.85 -8.54 23.12
CA LYS A 36 -4.44 -9.56 24.00
C LYS A 36 -5.53 -10.40 23.31
N GLY A 37 -5.83 -10.13 22.05
CA GLY A 37 -6.94 -10.76 21.31
C GLY A 37 -8.32 -10.23 21.69
N GLN A 38 -8.42 -9.12 22.41
CA GLN A 38 -9.67 -8.46 22.77
C GLN A 38 -10.11 -7.51 21.66
N PHE A 39 -10.37 -8.07 20.48
CA PHE A 39 -10.61 -7.30 19.25
C PHE A 39 -11.83 -6.39 19.32
N GLN A 40 -12.95 -6.84 19.88
CA GLN A 40 -14.16 -6.03 19.96
C GLN A 40 -13.95 -4.79 20.83
N GLU A 41 -13.38 -4.95 22.03
CA GLU A 41 -13.11 -3.86 22.96
C GLU A 41 -12.08 -2.86 22.39
N ALA A 42 -11.07 -3.37 21.66
CA ALA A 42 -10.12 -2.53 20.94
C ALA A 42 -10.84 -1.69 19.86
N GLY A 43 -11.74 -2.30 19.10
CA GLY A 43 -12.52 -1.62 18.06
C GLY A 43 -13.42 -0.53 18.60
N ASP A 44 -14.09 -0.80 19.72
CA ASP A 44 -14.94 0.20 20.40
C ASP A 44 -14.11 1.40 20.88
N LEU A 45 -12.91 1.15 21.44
CA LEU A 45 -11.99 2.23 21.85
C LEU A 45 -11.50 3.07 20.68
N TYR A 46 -11.09 2.45 19.56
CA TYR A 46 -10.66 3.19 18.37
C TYR A 46 -11.82 4.01 17.78
N HIS A 47 -13.03 3.46 17.76
CA HIS A 47 -14.22 4.17 17.28
C HIS A 47 -14.58 5.37 18.17
N GLU A 48 -14.56 5.21 19.50
CA GLU A 48 -14.81 6.29 20.43
C GLU A 48 -13.73 7.39 20.26
N ALA A 49 -12.46 7.03 20.10
CA ALA A 49 -11.38 7.99 19.82
C ALA A 49 -11.63 8.77 18.52
N LEU A 50 -12.09 8.10 17.47
CA LEU A 50 -12.48 8.71 16.19
C LEU A 50 -13.60 9.74 16.34
N VAL A 51 -14.68 9.36 17.03
CA VAL A 51 -15.83 10.24 17.28
C VAL A 51 -15.43 11.48 18.06
N ARG A 52 -14.49 11.36 19.00
CA ARG A 52 -13.98 12.49 19.79
C ARG A 52 -13.19 13.47 18.94
N ILE A 53 -12.29 12.96 18.10
CA ILE A 53 -11.53 13.78 17.16
C ILE A 53 -12.50 14.54 16.24
N GLY A 54 -13.51 13.86 15.70
CA GLY A 54 -14.50 14.47 14.79
C GLY A 54 -15.41 15.53 15.43
N LYS A 55 -15.72 15.41 16.73
CA LYS A 55 -16.54 16.42 17.47
C LYS A 55 -15.74 17.66 17.86
N SER A 56 -14.43 17.53 17.99
CA SER A 56 -13.54 18.65 18.28
C SER A 56 -13.35 19.46 17.00
N ASN A 57 -14.27 20.38 16.69
CA ASN A 57 -14.26 21.29 15.53
C ASN A 57 -12.98 22.17 15.38
N THR A 58 -12.00 21.99 16.27
CA THR A 58 -10.68 22.63 16.30
C THR A 58 -9.66 22.00 15.34
N TYR A 59 -9.99 20.92 14.63
CA TYR A 59 -9.07 20.25 13.68
C TYR A 59 -9.16 20.76 12.23
N ARG A 60 -9.75 21.94 12.00
CA ARG A 60 -9.81 22.55 10.66
C ARG A 60 -8.51 23.23 10.23
N ASP A 61 -7.59 23.49 11.15
CA ASP A 61 -6.25 23.95 10.82
C ASP A 61 -5.30 22.76 10.76
N GLN A 62 -4.86 22.49 9.53
CA GLN A 62 -3.67 21.71 9.22
C GLN A 62 -2.53 22.15 10.15
N THR A 63 -1.69 21.21 10.59
CA THR A 63 -0.47 21.43 11.38
C THR A 63 -0.63 21.93 12.83
N TYR A 64 -1.40 21.24 13.66
CA TYR A 64 -1.06 21.23 15.09
C TYR A 64 -0.10 20.07 15.40
N PRO A 65 1.14 20.35 15.84
CA PRO A 65 1.91 19.36 16.59
C PRO A 65 1.10 19.12 17.86
N ASN A 66 0.32 18.04 17.88
CA ASN A 66 -0.29 17.58 19.12
C ASN A 66 0.86 17.55 20.16
N PRO A 67 0.76 18.27 21.29
CA PRO A 67 1.82 18.31 22.30
C PRO A 67 2.06 16.92 22.92
N PHE A 68 1.16 15.96 22.65
CA PHE A 68 1.26 14.54 22.93
C PHE A 68 1.28 13.67 21.66
N ASN A 69 1.54 14.24 20.48
CA ASN A 69 2.07 13.51 19.32
C ASN A 69 3.48 13.06 19.70
N LEU A 70 3.56 12.13 20.65
CA LEU A 70 4.59 11.12 20.67
C LEU A 70 4.54 10.59 19.24
N ALA A 71 5.48 11.03 18.39
CA ALA A 71 5.44 10.99 16.92
C ALA A 71 5.44 9.57 16.30
N LYS A 72 4.73 8.64 16.95
CA LYS A 72 4.75 7.20 16.84
C LYS A 72 3.41 6.56 17.24
N VAL A 73 2.47 7.29 17.85
CA VAL A 73 1.11 6.74 18.07
C VAL A 73 0.36 6.83 16.74
N PRO A 74 -0.11 5.71 16.17
CA PRO A 74 -0.86 5.73 14.92
C PRO A 74 -2.17 6.51 15.06
N GLN A 75 -2.73 6.99 13.96
CA GLN A 75 -4.01 7.71 14.01
C GLN A 75 -5.15 6.73 14.34
N ALA A 76 -6.16 7.20 15.07
CA ALA A 76 -7.29 6.36 15.48
C ALA A 76 -8.02 5.71 14.29
N TRP A 77 -8.11 6.43 13.16
CA TRP A 77 -8.78 5.91 11.96
C TRP A 77 -7.97 4.80 11.30
N GLU A 78 -6.63 4.90 11.29
CA GLU A 78 -5.75 3.87 10.75
C GLU A 78 -5.91 2.58 11.54
N MET A 79 -5.91 2.68 12.87
CA MET A 79 -6.05 1.53 13.76
C MET A 79 -7.44 0.90 13.67
N TYR A 80 -8.50 1.70 13.61
CA TYR A 80 -9.86 1.21 13.43
C TYR A 80 -10.01 0.46 12.10
N VAL A 81 -9.57 1.07 11.00
CA VAL A 81 -9.65 0.46 9.66
C VAL A 81 -8.86 -0.85 9.62
N ALA A 82 -7.62 -0.85 10.11
CA ALA A 82 -6.77 -2.04 10.12
C ALA A 82 -7.43 -3.20 10.90
N LEU A 83 -7.95 -2.91 12.10
CA LEU A 83 -8.64 -3.90 12.91
C LEU A 83 -9.93 -4.42 12.23
N LYS A 84 -10.72 -3.53 11.61
CA LYS A 84 -11.94 -3.94 10.89
C LYS A 84 -11.62 -4.83 9.70
N CYS A 85 -10.56 -4.53 8.96
CA CYS A 85 -10.04 -5.42 7.92
C CYS A 85 -9.59 -6.78 8.47
N GLU A 86 -8.87 -6.80 9.60
CA GLU A 86 -8.44 -8.05 10.28
C GLU A 86 -9.64 -8.91 10.70
N MET A 87 -10.71 -8.28 11.17
CA MET A 87 -11.97 -8.94 11.55
C MET A 87 -12.85 -9.33 10.35
N GLY A 88 -12.47 -8.98 9.12
CA GLY A 88 -13.28 -9.20 7.92
C GLY A 88 -14.49 -8.27 7.76
N ASP A 89 -14.61 -7.25 8.60
CA ASP A 89 -15.67 -6.22 8.55
C ASP A 89 -15.29 -5.10 7.58
N ILE A 90 -15.18 -5.47 6.29
CA ILE A 90 -14.82 -4.55 5.20
C ILE A 90 -15.79 -3.37 5.06
N PRO A 91 -17.12 -3.53 5.21
CA PRO A 91 -18.04 -2.40 5.14
C PRO A 91 -17.75 -1.31 6.18
N ALA A 92 -17.44 -1.67 7.43
CA ALA A 92 -17.10 -0.70 8.47
C ALA A 92 -15.77 0.01 8.20
N ALA A 93 -14.79 -0.70 7.63
CA ALA A 93 -13.52 -0.10 7.21
C ALA A 93 -13.74 0.93 6.08
N LEU A 94 -14.59 0.61 5.10
CA LEU A 94 -14.87 1.48 3.96
C LEU A 94 -15.61 2.77 4.35
N ASP A 95 -16.55 2.71 5.29
CA ASP A 95 -17.28 3.90 5.75
C ASP A 95 -16.32 4.97 6.30
N VAL A 96 -15.35 4.54 7.12
CA VAL A 96 -14.30 5.43 7.64
C VAL A 96 -13.39 5.90 6.52
N LEU A 97 -12.92 5.00 5.65
CA LEU A 97 -12.00 5.36 4.58
C LEU A 97 -12.63 6.35 3.58
N TRP A 98 -13.91 6.21 3.23
CA TRP A 98 -14.60 7.17 2.37
C TRP A 98 -14.68 8.56 3.00
N HIS A 99 -14.92 8.64 4.32
CA HIS A 99 -14.88 9.91 5.01
C HIS A 99 -13.49 10.56 4.89
N TYR A 100 -12.43 9.84 5.24
CA TYR A 100 -11.07 10.39 5.26
C TYR A 100 -10.50 10.67 3.86
N ALA A 101 -10.81 9.82 2.87
CA ALA A 101 -10.34 10.03 1.50
C ALA A 101 -11.16 11.11 0.78
N LEU A 102 -12.49 11.04 0.79
CA LEU A 102 -13.32 11.90 -0.07
C LEU A 102 -13.67 13.24 0.59
N LYS A 103 -13.77 13.30 1.92
CA LYS A 103 -14.08 14.56 2.63
C LYS A 103 -12.85 15.29 3.14
N LEU A 104 -11.84 14.54 3.58
CA LEU A 104 -10.62 15.10 4.18
C LEU A 104 -9.39 15.02 3.26
N GLU A 105 -9.54 14.40 2.09
CA GLU A 105 -8.48 14.25 1.08
C GLU A 105 -7.19 13.61 1.63
N HIS A 106 -7.30 12.74 2.64
CA HIS A 106 -6.14 12.15 3.30
C HIS A 106 -5.42 11.14 2.38
N PRO A 107 -4.13 11.34 2.05
CA PRO A 107 -3.41 10.51 1.08
C PRO A 107 -3.37 9.01 1.44
N ALA A 108 -3.06 8.70 2.71
CA ALA A 108 -3.04 7.31 3.17
C ALA A 108 -4.42 6.62 3.10
N ALA A 109 -5.52 7.38 3.21
CA ALA A 109 -6.87 6.82 3.08
C ALA A 109 -7.17 6.46 1.61
N PHE A 110 -6.76 7.29 0.65
CA PHE A 110 -6.83 6.94 -0.76
C PHE A 110 -6.03 5.68 -1.10
N ARG A 111 -4.80 5.56 -0.58
CA ARG A 111 -3.99 4.35 -0.76
C ARG A 111 -4.71 3.10 -0.21
N LEU A 112 -5.25 3.18 1.00
CA LEU A 112 -5.97 2.05 1.61
C LEU A 112 -7.26 1.70 0.86
N LEU A 113 -8.02 2.68 0.35
CA LEU A 113 -9.16 2.43 -0.54
C LEU A 113 -8.75 1.67 -1.79
N ALA A 114 -7.67 2.09 -2.45
CA ALA A 114 -7.16 1.40 -3.63
C ALA A 114 -6.76 -0.05 -3.28
N THR A 115 -6.04 -0.26 -2.19
CA THR A 115 -5.62 -1.59 -1.74
C THR A 115 -6.82 -2.51 -1.47
N LEU A 116 -7.86 -2.01 -0.79
CA LEU A 116 -9.08 -2.78 -0.54
C LEU A 116 -9.84 -3.05 -1.85
N ALA A 117 -9.91 -2.09 -2.76
CA ALA A 117 -10.54 -2.27 -4.06
C ALA A 117 -9.88 -3.39 -4.89
N LYS A 118 -8.54 -3.45 -4.91
CA LYS A 118 -7.81 -4.53 -5.60
C LYS A 118 -8.00 -5.89 -4.93
N GLN A 119 -8.13 -5.94 -3.60
CA GLN A 119 -8.29 -7.20 -2.85
C GLN A 119 -9.71 -7.75 -2.91
N HIS A 120 -10.71 -6.86 -2.89
CA HIS A 120 -12.11 -7.22 -2.87
C HIS A 120 -12.75 -6.89 -4.22
N LYS A 121 -12.85 -7.90 -5.09
CA LYS A 121 -13.37 -7.82 -6.46
C LYS A 121 -14.78 -7.21 -6.63
N ASN A 122 -15.50 -7.01 -5.53
CA ASN A 122 -16.83 -6.39 -5.51
C ASN A 122 -16.79 -4.86 -5.40
N LEU A 123 -15.61 -4.27 -5.22
CA LEU A 123 -15.43 -2.83 -5.24
C LEU A 123 -15.10 -2.35 -6.65
N PRO A 124 -15.63 -1.18 -7.08
CA PRO A 124 -15.39 -0.68 -8.41
C PRO A 124 -13.90 -0.33 -8.58
N LEU A 125 -13.19 -1.16 -9.35
CA LEU A 125 -11.81 -0.92 -9.78
C LEU A 125 -11.66 0.29 -10.71
N ALA A 126 -12.76 0.87 -11.17
CA ALA A 126 -12.76 2.06 -12.02
C ALA A 126 -11.99 3.24 -11.39
N ASP A 127 -11.90 3.29 -10.06
CA ASP A 127 -11.22 4.36 -9.33
C ASP A 127 -9.85 3.94 -8.76
N TYR A 128 -9.38 2.71 -8.99
CA TYR A 128 -8.13 2.20 -8.37
C TYR A 128 -6.93 3.08 -8.70
N GLU A 129 -6.71 3.35 -9.99
CA GLU A 129 -5.65 4.25 -10.44
C GLU A 129 -5.89 5.68 -9.91
N HIS A 130 -7.12 6.17 -9.96
CA HIS A 130 -7.46 7.51 -9.49
C HIS A 130 -7.08 7.71 -8.02
N TYR A 131 -7.45 6.77 -7.14
CA TYR A 131 -7.09 6.83 -5.73
C TYR A 131 -5.58 6.76 -5.52
N LEU A 132 -4.88 5.88 -6.25
CA LEU A 132 -3.43 5.81 -6.15
C LEU A 132 -2.75 7.11 -6.62
N ILE A 133 -3.21 7.72 -7.72
CA ILE A 133 -2.71 9.02 -8.19
C ILE A 133 -2.92 10.08 -7.11
N ARG A 134 -4.11 10.15 -6.49
CA ARG A 134 -4.40 11.09 -5.41
C ARG A 134 -3.45 10.92 -4.21
N ALA A 135 -3.14 9.68 -3.83
CA ALA A 135 -2.18 9.39 -2.77
C ALA A 135 -0.73 9.73 -3.19
N ALA A 136 -0.35 9.38 -4.42
CA ALA A 136 0.98 9.62 -4.97
C ALA A 136 1.29 11.11 -5.17
N MET A 137 0.28 11.93 -5.52
CA MET A 137 0.40 13.39 -5.60
C MET A 137 0.77 14.04 -4.26
N ALA A 138 0.51 13.38 -3.14
CA ALA A 138 0.97 13.79 -1.81
C ALA A 138 2.29 13.12 -1.39
N ALA A 139 3.05 12.60 -2.37
CA ALA A 139 4.31 11.90 -2.18
C ALA A 139 4.21 10.66 -1.26
N ASP A 140 3.06 9.97 -1.22
CA ASP A 140 2.99 8.64 -0.58
C ASP A 140 3.83 7.65 -1.41
N PRO A 141 4.95 7.14 -0.87
CA PRO A 141 5.90 6.40 -1.69
C PRO A 141 5.43 4.96 -1.95
N ILE A 142 4.53 4.43 -1.11
CA ILE A 142 3.90 3.14 -1.32
C ILE A 142 2.88 3.26 -2.46
N ALA A 143 2.10 4.35 -2.51
CA ALA A 143 1.17 4.60 -3.60
C ALA A 143 1.89 4.74 -4.94
N CYS A 144 3.02 5.46 -4.98
CA CYS A 144 3.89 5.55 -6.15
C CYS A 144 4.36 4.15 -6.59
N CYS A 145 4.85 3.33 -5.65
CA CYS A 145 5.26 1.97 -5.96
C CYS A 145 4.11 1.09 -6.50
N LEU A 146 2.89 1.23 -5.95
CA LEU A 146 1.72 0.50 -6.42
C LEU A 146 1.27 0.97 -7.81
N LEU A 147 1.41 2.25 -8.15
CA LEU A 147 1.19 2.75 -9.51
C LEU A 147 2.21 2.16 -10.49
N GLY A 148 3.48 2.16 -10.12
CA GLY A 148 4.52 1.52 -10.93
C GLY A 148 4.18 0.07 -11.24
N GLN A 149 3.77 -0.68 -10.21
CA GLN A 149 3.35 -2.07 -10.37
C GLN A 149 2.12 -2.21 -11.27
N PHE A 150 1.12 -1.34 -11.11
CA PHE A 150 -0.08 -1.34 -11.92
C PHE A 150 0.23 -1.16 -13.42
N TYR A 151 1.17 -0.28 -13.77
CA TYR A 151 1.55 -0.10 -15.17
C TYR A 151 2.41 -1.25 -15.72
N VAL A 152 3.30 -1.85 -14.91
CA VAL A 152 4.04 -3.07 -15.31
C VAL A 152 3.09 -4.24 -15.57
N GLU A 153 2.12 -4.47 -14.68
CA GLU A 153 1.07 -5.49 -14.86
C GLU A 153 0.37 -5.29 -16.21
N GLY A 154 0.05 -4.04 -16.56
CA GLY A 154 -0.54 -3.70 -17.85
C GLY A 154 0.37 -3.96 -19.05
N HIS A 155 1.67 -3.68 -18.94
CA HIS A 155 2.64 -3.97 -19.99
C HIS A 155 2.73 -5.48 -20.25
N ILE A 156 2.86 -6.29 -19.20
CA ILE A 156 2.96 -7.75 -19.30
C ILE A 156 1.70 -8.34 -19.95
N GLU A 157 0.52 -7.88 -19.53
CA GLU A 157 -0.75 -8.35 -20.10
C GLU A 157 -0.86 -7.99 -21.60
N ASN A 158 -0.40 -6.79 -21.97
CA ASN A 158 -0.34 -6.35 -23.35
C ASN A 158 0.59 -7.22 -24.22
N VAL A 159 1.79 -7.56 -23.74
CA VAL A 159 2.74 -8.43 -24.43
C VAL A 159 2.17 -9.85 -24.61
N LYS A 160 1.56 -10.41 -23.57
CA LYS A 160 0.90 -11.74 -23.66
C LYS A 160 -0.19 -11.76 -24.73
N ASN A 161 -1.02 -10.72 -24.77
CA ASN A 161 -2.08 -10.60 -25.76
C ASN A 161 -1.56 -10.38 -27.19
N ALA A 162 -0.40 -9.73 -27.36
CA ALA A 162 0.26 -9.58 -28.66
C ALA A 162 0.85 -10.91 -29.17
N ASN A 163 1.51 -11.68 -28.30
CA ASN A 163 2.15 -12.95 -28.66
C ASN A 163 1.15 -14.11 -28.87
N GLY A 164 -0.07 -14.01 -28.31
CA GLY A 164 -1.11 -15.04 -28.39
C GLY A 164 -2.00 -15.00 -29.64
N SER A 165 -1.90 -13.98 -30.51
CA SER A 165 -2.72 -13.86 -31.71
C SER A 165 -1.86 -13.82 -32.99
N PRO A 166 -1.91 -14.87 -33.85
CA PRO A 166 -1.22 -14.87 -35.14
C PRO A 166 -1.79 -13.85 -36.14
N ASN A 167 -2.93 -13.23 -35.83
CA ASN A 167 -3.62 -12.27 -36.70
C ASN A 167 -3.70 -10.91 -35.99
N SER A 168 -2.83 -9.98 -36.40
CA SER A 168 -2.59 -8.68 -35.76
C SER A 168 -3.78 -7.70 -35.77
N TYR A 169 -4.91 -8.07 -36.39
CA TYR A 169 -6.07 -7.20 -36.54
C TYR A 169 -7.19 -7.44 -35.53
N PHE A 170 -7.17 -8.57 -34.80
CA PHE A 170 -8.23 -8.90 -33.85
C PHE A 170 -7.67 -8.98 -32.44
N ARG A 171 -7.78 -7.87 -31.68
CA ARG A 171 -7.57 -7.89 -30.24
C ARG A 171 -8.82 -8.54 -29.61
N PRO A 172 -8.72 -9.61 -28.82
CA PRO A 172 -9.87 -10.19 -28.13
C PRO A 172 -10.56 -9.11 -27.28
N PRO A 173 -11.85 -9.22 -26.91
CA PRO A 173 -12.47 -8.26 -25.99
C PRO A 173 -11.73 -8.25 -24.63
N PRO A 174 -11.67 -7.10 -23.93
CA PRO A 174 -11.03 -7.05 -22.62
C PRO A 174 -11.82 -7.90 -21.63
N LYS A 175 -11.10 -8.74 -20.88
CA LYS A 175 -11.64 -9.67 -19.89
C LYS A 175 -11.85 -9.01 -18.53
N SER A 176 -11.26 -7.83 -18.30
CA SER A 176 -11.41 -7.08 -17.05
C SER A 176 -11.45 -5.56 -17.27
N PRO A 177 -11.94 -4.78 -16.29
CA PRO A 177 -11.88 -3.32 -16.31
C PRO A 177 -10.46 -2.76 -16.45
N GLU A 178 -9.47 -3.40 -15.81
CA GLU A 178 -8.05 -3.04 -15.86
C GLU A 178 -7.47 -3.28 -17.24
N GLU A 179 -7.79 -4.41 -17.87
CA GLU A 179 -7.36 -4.68 -19.25
C GLU A 179 -7.96 -3.66 -20.22
N ARG A 180 -9.23 -3.29 -20.03
CA ARG A 180 -9.86 -2.21 -20.80
C ARG A 180 -9.15 -0.87 -20.62
N PHE A 181 -8.65 -0.61 -19.42
CA PHE A 181 -7.92 0.60 -19.09
C PHE A 181 -6.54 0.63 -19.78
N TRP A 182 -5.71 -0.40 -19.60
CA TRP A 182 -4.35 -0.43 -20.17
C TRP A 182 -4.31 -0.42 -21.69
N ARG A 183 -5.37 -0.92 -22.35
CA ARG A 183 -5.52 -0.85 -23.81
C ARG A 183 -5.55 0.57 -24.38
N LYS A 184 -5.78 1.59 -23.55
CA LYS A 184 -5.69 3.00 -23.95
C LYS A 184 -4.26 3.46 -24.21
N TYR A 185 -3.27 2.77 -23.64
CA TYR A 185 -1.87 3.13 -23.74
C TYR A 185 -1.15 2.29 -24.81
N PRO A 186 -0.22 2.89 -25.57
CA PRO A 186 0.72 2.15 -26.39
C PRO A 186 1.67 1.32 -25.50
N HIS A 187 2.26 0.27 -26.06
CA HIS A 187 3.03 -0.73 -25.28
C HIS A 187 4.25 -0.17 -24.54
N ASN A 188 4.90 0.85 -25.12
CA ASN A 188 6.07 1.51 -24.55
C ASN A 188 5.70 2.47 -23.40
N GLU A 189 4.58 3.19 -23.50
CA GLU A 189 4.20 4.22 -22.52
C GLU A 189 3.90 3.64 -21.13
N LEU A 190 3.48 2.37 -21.04
CA LEU A 190 3.23 1.72 -19.75
C LEU A 190 4.51 1.53 -18.93
N LEU A 191 5.63 1.17 -19.57
CA LEU A 191 6.90 1.04 -18.85
C LEU A 191 7.47 2.41 -18.49
N ASP A 192 7.34 3.41 -19.36
CA ASP A 192 7.77 4.78 -19.06
C ASP A 192 7.05 5.32 -17.82
N LYS A 193 5.72 5.15 -17.74
CA LYS A 193 4.96 5.52 -16.53
C LYS A 193 5.39 4.71 -15.30
N ALA A 194 5.68 3.42 -15.47
CA ALA A 194 6.13 2.61 -14.35
C ALA A 194 7.45 3.12 -13.78
N ILE A 195 8.40 3.47 -14.65
CA ILE A 195 9.69 4.06 -14.30
C ILE A 195 9.49 5.34 -13.50
N ASP A 196 8.71 6.29 -14.03
CA ASP A 196 8.45 7.58 -13.37
C ASP A 196 7.97 7.38 -11.92
N TRP A 197 6.99 6.49 -11.72
CA TRP A 197 6.43 6.25 -10.40
C TRP A 197 7.37 5.51 -9.45
N TYR A 198 8.15 4.56 -9.96
CA TYR A 198 9.13 3.86 -9.13
C TYR A 198 10.30 4.77 -8.73
N GLU A 199 10.76 5.67 -9.61
CA GLU A 199 11.78 6.66 -9.26
C GLU A 199 11.30 7.56 -8.12
N ILE A 200 10.07 8.07 -8.20
CA ILE A 200 9.47 8.87 -7.12
C ILE A 200 9.42 8.05 -5.82
N ALA A 201 8.97 6.80 -5.88
CA ALA A 201 8.90 5.92 -4.71
C ALA A 201 10.28 5.74 -4.04
N ILE A 202 11.33 5.47 -4.82
CA ILE A 202 12.71 5.29 -4.34
C ILE A 202 13.23 6.58 -3.71
N ASN A 203 13.02 7.72 -4.36
CA ASN A 203 13.46 9.03 -3.89
C ASN A 203 12.76 9.46 -2.59
N CYS A 204 11.50 9.04 -2.41
CA CYS A 204 10.75 9.23 -1.17
C CYS A 204 11.03 8.16 -0.10
N GLY A 205 12.04 7.30 -0.30
CA GLY A 205 12.55 6.35 0.70
C GLY A 205 12.03 4.92 0.59
N TYR A 206 11.12 4.64 -0.34
CA TYR A 206 10.59 3.29 -0.56
C TYR A 206 11.46 2.50 -1.55
N LYS A 207 12.66 2.16 -1.08
CA LYS A 207 13.73 1.54 -1.88
C LYS A 207 13.39 0.14 -2.40
N TRP A 208 12.34 -0.51 -1.89
CA TRP A 208 11.86 -1.78 -2.42
C TRP A 208 11.50 -1.69 -3.92
N ALA A 209 11.03 -0.52 -4.37
CA ALA A 209 10.74 -0.23 -5.78
C ALA A 209 11.97 -0.38 -6.72
N ALA A 210 13.19 -0.42 -6.19
CA ALA A 210 14.39 -0.65 -6.99
C ALA A 210 14.43 -2.05 -7.63
N LEU A 211 13.83 -3.07 -7.01
CA LEU A 211 13.80 -4.40 -7.61
C LEU A 211 12.99 -4.45 -8.92
N PRO A 212 11.73 -3.96 -8.96
CA PRO A 212 11.00 -3.82 -10.22
C PRO A 212 11.69 -2.91 -11.24
N MET A 213 12.35 -1.83 -10.81
CA MET A 213 13.14 -0.98 -11.72
C MET A 213 14.25 -1.75 -12.42
N ALA A 214 15.01 -2.56 -11.68
CA ALA A 214 16.03 -3.42 -12.28
C ALA A 214 15.45 -4.35 -13.35
N TRP A 215 14.26 -4.90 -13.11
CA TRP A 215 13.57 -5.76 -14.08
C TRP A 215 13.20 -4.99 -15.35
N ILE A 216 12.61 -3.80 -15.22
CA ILE A 216 12.23 -2.98 -16.38
C ILE A 216 13.45 -2.66 -17.26
N PHE A 217 14.55 -2.22 -16.66
CA PHE A 217 15.76 -1.88 -17.42
C PHE A 217 16.40 -3.10 -18.07
N ARG A 218 16.34 -4.28 -17.44
CA ARG A 218 16.73 -5.54 -18.10
C ARG A 218 15.89 -5.78 -19.34
N GLU A 219 14.56 -5.71 -19.24
CA GLU A 219 13.67 -5.94 -20.40
C GLU A 219 13.87 -4.93 -21.53
N GLN A 220 14.31 -3.71 -21.21
CA GLN A 220 14.66 -2.68 -22.20
C GLN A 220 16.08 -2.86 -22.78
N GLY A 221 16.89 -3.77 -22.23
CA GLY A 221 18.27 -4.00 -22.66
C GLY A 221 19.31 -3.06 -22.02
N ASP A 222 18.90 -2.19 -21.09
CA ASP A 222 19.81 -1.32 -20.35
C ASP A 222 20.32 -2.01 -19.08
N LEU A 223 21.23 -2.96 -19.28
CA LEU A 223 21.80 -3.75 -18.19
C LEU A 223 22.58 -2.87 -17.18
N SER A 224 23.21 -1.80 -17.66
CA SER A 224 23.97 -0.88 -16.82
C SER A 224 23.05 -0.20 -15.81
N GLU A 225 21.92 0.34 -16.28
CA GLU A 225 20.97 1.01 -15.40
C GLU A 225 20.29 0.02 -14.45
N GLY A 226 19.87 -1.14 -14.96
CA GLY A 226 19.24 -2.15 -14.12
C GLY A 226 20.16 -2.72 -13.03
N MET A 227 21.47 -2.84 -13.27
CA MET A 227 22.45 -3.22 -12.25
C MET A 227 22.55 -2.19 -11.11
N LYS A 228 22.45 -0.88 -11.40
CA LYS A 228 22.44 0.15 -10.35
C LYS A 228 21.25 -0.02 -9.41
N TYR A 229 20.08 -0.36 -9.95
CA TYR A 229 18.89 -0.60 -9.13
C TYR A 229 18.95 -1.93 -8.36
N LEU A 230 19.60 -2.96 -8.91
CA LEU A 230 19.92 -4.17 -8.13
C LEU A 230 20.80 -3.86 -6.92
N ASP A 231 21.84 -3.03 -7.08
CA ASP A 231 22.72 -2.63 -5.97
C ASP A 231 21.95 -1.92 -4.85
N ILE A 232 20.86 -1.21 -5.19
CA ILE A 232 19.97 -0.59 -4.22
C ILE A 232 19.11 -1.66 -3.56
N ALA A 233 18.44 -2.52 -4.34
CA ALA A 233 17.53 -3.55 -3.84
C ALA A 233 18.22 -4.56 -2.92
N GLU A 234 19.47 -4.95 -3.20
CA GLU A 234 20.24 -5.88 -2.36
C GLU A 234 20.57 -5.33 -0.96
N LYS A 235 20.49 -4.01 -0.77
CA LYS A 235 20.70 -3.35 0.53
C LYS A 235 19.38 -3.19 1.31
N VAL A 236 18.25 -3.58 0.74
CA VAL A 236 16.92 -3.47 1.36
C VAL A 236 16.56 -4.83 1.94
N GLU A 237 16.51 -4.94 3.27
CA GLU A 237 16.27 -6.19 3.98
C GLU A 237 15.06 -6.97 3.45
N GLN A 238 13.98 -6.26 3.07
CA GLN A 238 12.73 -6.84 2.61
C GLN A 238 12.81 -7.53 1.23
N CYS A 239 13.79 -7.18 0.38
CA CYS A 239 13.93 -7.76 -0.97
C CYS A 239 15.37 -8.14 -1.35
N ALA A 240 16.30 -8.12 -0.39
CA ALA A 240 17.70 -8.41 -0.65
C ALA A 240 17.93 -9.81 -1.21
N HIS A 241 17.21 -10.81 -0.68
CA HIS A 241 17.31 -12.18 -1.16
C HIS A 241 16.84 -12.30 -2.61
N GLU A 242 15.67 -11.74 -2.93
CA GLU A 242 15.10 -11.75 -4.28
C GLU A 242 16.01 -11.02 -5.27
N ALA A 243 16.58 -9.87 -4.88
CA ALA A 243 17.53 -9.13 -5.69
C ALA A 243 18.80 -9.94 -6.00
N GLN A 244 19.34 -10.66 -5.01
CA GLN A 244 20.50 -11.54 -5.20
C GLN A 244 20.19 -12.73 -6.12
N GLN A 245 18.99 -13.30 -6.04
CA GLN A 245 18.58 -14.35 -6.96
C GLN A 245 18.43 -13.80 -8.38
N PHE A 246 17.81 -12.63 -8.52
CA PHE A 246 17.65 -11.97 -9.81
C PHE A 246 19.00 -11.62 -10.44
N ARG A 247 19.98 -11.14 -9.66
CA ARG A 247 21.33 -10.86 -10.14
C ARG A 247 22.00 -12.05 -10.84
N LYS A 248 21.82 -13.27 -10.32
CA LYS A 248 22.46 -14.48 -10.89
C LYS A 248 22.04 -14.78 -12.33
N VAL A 249 20.85 -14.32 -12.71
CA VAL A 249 20.24 -14.57 -14.02
C VAL A 249 20.10 -13.29 -14.85
N PHE A 250 20.59 -12.15 -14.33
CA PHE A 250 20.29 -10.83 -14.87
C PHE A 250 20.77 -10.65 -16.32
N ASP A 251 22.02 -11.02 -16.60
CA ASP A 251 22.61 -10.91 -17.94
C ASP A 251 22.29 -12.13 -18.84
N ASN A 252 21.57 -13.12 -18.32
CA ASN A 252 21.18 -14.31 -19.08
C ASN A 252 19.80 -14.11 -19.73
N TRP A 253 19.81 -13.75 -21.01
CA TRP A 253 18.59 -13.51 -21.81
C TRP A 253 17.81 -14.78 -22.16
N GLU A 254 18.43 -15.96 -22.05
CA GLU A 254 17.75 -17.24 -22.30
C GLU A 254 16.85 -17.66 -21.14
N LEU A 255 17.03 -17.05 -19.96
CA LEU A 255 16.20 -17.27 -18.80
C LEU A 255 15.11 -16.21 -18.71
N GLU A 256 13.86 -16.63 -18.91
CA GLU A 256 12.72 -15.79 -18.57
C GLU A 256 12.68 -15.56 -17.06
N VAL A 257 12.63 -14.30 -16.66
CA VAL A 257 12.48 -13.90 -15.25
C VAL A 257 11.07 -13.33 -15.09
N PRO A 258 10.09 -14.15 -14.67
CA PRO A 258 8.73 -13.68 -14.51
C PRO A 258 8.64 -12.65 -13.37
N PHE A 259 8.22 -11.44 -13.69
CA PHE A 259 8.01 -10.34 -12.74
C PHE A 259 7.22 -10.77 -11.48
N ASN A 260 6.20 -11.61 -11.66
CA ASN A 260 5.35 -12.07 -10.57
C ASN A 260 6.05 -12.99 -9.56
N GLU A 261 7.05 -13.78 -9.99
CA GLU A 261 7.75 -14.70 -9.09
C GLU A 261 8.75 -13.97 -8.18
N TYR A 262 9.32 -12.86 -8.65
CA TYR A 262 10.34 -12.11 -7.93
C TYR A 262 9.80 -10.88 -7.18
N ILE A 263 8.70 -10.27 -7.63
CA ILE A 263 8.32 -8.91 -7.20
C ILE A 263 6.91 -8.83 -6.59
N VAL A 264 5.94 -9.65 -6.99
CA VAL A 264 4.51 -9.39 -6.65
C VAL A 264 4.01 -10.11 -5.40
N ASN A 265 4.64 -11.22 -4.99
CA ASN A 265 4.05 -12.14 -3.99
C ASN A 265 4.36 -11.83 -2.50
N LYS A 266 5.05 -10.73 -2.17
CA LYS A 266 5.29 -10.34 -0.78
C LYS A 266 4.75 -8.93 -0.53
N ARG A 267 3.55 -8.86 0.03
CA ARG A 267 2.87 -7.59 0.32
C ARG A 267 3.59 -6.82 1.44
N PRO A 268 3.74 -5.49 1.29
CA PRO A 268 3.95 -4.59 2.39
C PRO A 268 2.56 -4.17 2.90
N PHE A 269 2.08 -4.84 3.94
CA PHE A 269 1.14 -4.22 4.88
C PHE A 269 1.95 -3.60 6.00
#